data_AF-F3FXZ2-F1
#
_entry.id   AF-F3FXZ2-F1
#
_cell.length_a   1.000
_cell.length_b   1.000
_cell.length_c   1.000
_cell.angle_alpha   90.00
_cell.angle_beta   90.00
_cell.angle_gamma   90.00
#
_symmetry.space_group_name_H-M   'P 1'
#
loop_
_entity.id
_entity.type
_entity.pdbx_description
1 polymer ?
#
loop_
_entity_poly.entity_id
_entity_poly.type
_entity_poly.pdbx_seq_one_letter_code
_entity_poly.pdbx_strand_id
1 'polypeptide(L)' 'FFRDMLGDIDEPTLPFGVQDVQGDGRGIEEACQRVDIGLSQRLRVQARQLGVSSASLYH' A
#
# COMPACT_ATOMS: atom_id res chain seq x y z
N PHE A 1 5.25 -19.68 -10.51
CA PHE A 1 5.56 -18.31 -10.05
C PHE A 1 4.88 -17.98 -8.72
N PHE A 2 3.58 -17.61 -8.66
CA PHE A 2 2.97 -17.21 -7.37
C PHE A 2 2.92 -18.33 -6.33
N ARG A 3 2.68 -19.58 -6.76
CA ARG A 3 2.78 -20.75 -5.86
C ARG A 3 4.19 -21.00 -5.36
N ASP A 4 5.21 -20.71 -6.15
CA ASP A 4 6.62 -20.83 -5.74
C ASP A 4 7.06 -19.64 -4.86
N MET A 5 6.45 -18.47 -5.05
CA MET A 5 6.73 -17.22 -4.33
C MET A 5 6.00 -17.10 -2.99
N LEU A 6 4.81 -17.67 -2.90
CA LEU A 6 3.91 -17.54 -1.73
C LEU A 6 3.56 -18.91 -1.13
N GLY A 7 4.23 -19.98 -1.56
CA GLY A 7 3.90 -21.36 -1.20
C GLY A 7 4.09 -21.68 0.28
N ASP A 8 5.00 -20.94 0.93
CA ASP A 8 5.34 -21.10 2.36
C ASP A 8 4.59 -20.08 3.24
N ILE A 9 3.60 -19.36 2.70
CA ILE A 9 2.77 -18.42 3.48
C ILE A 9 1.53 -19.18 3.96
N ASP A 10 1.53 -19.57 5.24
CA ASP A 10 0.46 -20.36 5.83
C ASP A 10 -0.73 -19.53 6.33
N GLU A 11 -0.50 -18.31 6.82
CA GLU A 11 -1.54 -17.47 7.44
C GLU A 11 -1.50 -16.00 6.96
N PRO A 12 -2.64 -15.40 6.59
CA PRO A 12 -2.71 -13.96 6.38
C PRO A 12 -2.50 -13.24 7.73
N THR A 13 -1.61 -12.25 7.78
CA THR A 13 -1.51 -11.37 8.94
C THR A 13 -2.82 -10.62 9.11
N LEU A 14 -3.57 -10.90 10.17
CA LEU A 14 -4.76 -10.12 10.54
C LEU A 14 -4.30 -8.75 11.07
N PRO A 15 -4.52 -7.65 10.33
CA PRO A 15 -4.22 -6.33 10.86
C PRO A 15 -5.13 -6.09 12.06
N PHE A 16 -4.54 -5.75 13.21
CA PHE A 16 -5.27 -5.47 14.46
C PHE A 16 -6.14 -6.62 15.01
N GLY A 17 -5.89 -7.88 14.60
CA GLY A 17 -6.67 -9.03 15.07
C GLY A 17 -8.11 -9.06 14.57
N VAL A 18 -8.46 -8.22 13.59
CA VAL A 18 -9.80 -8.18 12.99
C VAL A 18 -9.90 -9.30 11.95
N GLN A 19 -10.62 -10.36 12.31
CA GLN A 19 -10.77 -11.56 11.48
C GLN A 19 -11.79 -11.36 10.34
N ASP A 20 -12.73 -10.43 10.52
CA ASP A 20 -13.75 -10.09 9.54
C ASP A 20 -13.44 -8.75 8.85
N VAL A 21 -12.38 -8.75 8.03
CA VAL A 21 -12.05 -7.63 7.12
C VAL A 21 -12.93 -7.63 5.87
N GLN A 22 -13.79 -8.63 5.68
CA GLN A 22 -14.74 -8.75 4.57
C GLN A 22 -16.10 -8.16 4.95
N GLY A 23 -16.10 -6.96 5.53
CA GLY A 23 -17.32 -6.20 5.80
C GLY A 23 -17.94 -5.62 4.52
N ASP A 24 -19.22 -5.28 4.55
CA ASP A 24 -19.94 -4.59 3.46
C ASP A 24 -19.50 -3.12 3.24
N GLY A 25 -18.40 -2.72 3.87
CA GLY A 25 -17.83 -1.38 3.83
C GLY A 25 -18.59 -0.33 4.65
N ARG A 26 -19.67 -0.70 5.36
CA ARG A 26 -20.43 0.25 6.18
C ARG A 26 -19.60 0.66 7.41
N GLY A 27 -19.51 1.96 7.64
CA GLY A 27 -18.71 2.53 8.73
C GLY A 27 -17.25 2.82 8.38
N ILE A 28 -16.84 2.64 7.12
CA ILE A 28 -15.54 3.12 6.64
C ILE A 28 -15.65 4.64 6.39
N GLU A 29 -14.79 5.40 7.05
CA GLU A 29 -14.62 6.83 6.79
C GLU A 29 -13.43 7.06 5.84
N GLU A 30 -13.59 8.00 4.91
CA GLU A 30 -12.52 8.39 4.00
C GLU A 30 -11.79 9.64 4.53
N ALA A 31 -10.47 9.55 4.63
CA ALA A 31 -9.61 10.69 4.91
C ALA A 31 -8.83 11.07 3.64
N CYS A 32 -9.10 12.27 3.12
CA CYS A 32 -8.37 12.85 2.00
C CYS A 32 -7.36 13.88 2.50
N GLN A 33 -6.06 13.61 2.38
CA GLN A 33 -5.01 14.58 2.67
C GLN A 33 -4.15 14.85 1.43
N ARG A 34 -3.98 16.14 1.10
CA ARG A 34 -3.05 16.54 0.05
C ARG A 34 -1.62 16.39 0.53
N VAL A 35 -0.80 15.72 -0.27
CA VAL A 35 0.65 15.74 -0.10
C VAL A 35 1.17 17.12 -0.49
N ASP A 36 2.02 17.69 0.35
CA ASP A 36 2.71 18.95 0.05
C ASP A 36 3.37 18.89 -1.34
N ILE A 37 3.34 20.02 -2.06
CA ILE A 37 3.84 20.08 -3.43
C ILE A 37 5.36 19.87 -3.49
N GLY A 38 6.10 20.38 -2.50
CA GLY A 38 7.55 20.18 -2.40
C GLY A 38 7.90 18.72 -2.15
N LEU A 39 7.21 18.07 -1.23
CA LEU A 39 7.37 16.63 -1.00
C LEU A 39 7.01 15.81 -2.25
N SER A 40 5.89 16.14 -2.89
CA SER A 40 5.43 15.52 -4.13
C SER A 40 6.45 15.59 -5.26
N GLN A 41 7.18 16.70 -5.39
CA GLN A 41 8.23 16.85 -6.39
C GLN A 41 9.45 16.00 -6.06
N ARG A 42 9.89 15.98 -4.79
CA ARG A 42 11.04 15.16 -4.37
C ARG A 42 10.79 13.67 -4.58
N LEU A 43 9.59 13.18 -4.27
CA LEU A 43 9.22 11.77 -4.52
C LEU A 43 9.32 11.41 -6.00
N ARG A 44 8.89 12.30 -6.91
CA ARG A 44 9.02 12.08 -8.36
C ARG A 44 10.48 12.02 -8.81
N VAL A 45 11.35 12.86 -8.26
CA VAL A 45 12.79 12.82 -8.54
C VAL A 45 13.40 11.50 -8.08
N GLN A 46 13.09 11.06 -6.86
CA GLN A 46 13.60 9.79 -6.33
C GLN A 46 13.12 8.59 -7.14
N ALA A 47 11.83 8.52 -7.49
CA ALA A 47 11.28 7.45 -8.32
C ALA A 47 12.03 7.35 -9.67
N ARG A 48 12.28 8.50 -10.32
CA ARG A 48 13.04 8.56 -11.57
C ARG A 48 14.48 8.08 -11.40
N GLN A 49 15.15 8.45 -10.31
CA GLN A 49 16.53 8.01 -10.02
C GLN A 49 16.60 6.49 -9.79
N LEU A 50 15.56 5.91 -9.21
CA LEU A 50 15.45 4.48 -8.94
C LEU A 50 14.90 3.68 -10.15
N GLY A 51 14.53 4.34 -11.24
CA GLY A 51 13.97 3.69 -12.43
C GLY A 51 12.57 3.09 -12.22
N VAL A 52 11.84 3.57 -11.21
CA VAL A 52 10.49 3.10 -10.86
C VAL A 52 9.45 4.22 -11.01
N SER A 53 8.17 3.85 -11.00
CA SER A 53 7.09 4.82 -10.89
C SER A 53 6.97 5.38 -9.47
N SER A 54 6.34 6.54 -9.31
CA SER A 54 6.04 7.08 -7.97
C SER A 54 5.12 6.18 -7.15
N ALA A 55 4.27 5.36 -7.79
CA ALA A 55 3.40 4.41 -7.09
C ALA A 55 4.21 3.42 -6.25
N SER A 56 5.37 2.98 -6.76
CA SER A 56 6.27 2.06 -6.06
C SER A 56 6.87 2.63 -4.77
N LEU A 57 6.84 3.95 -4.56
CA LEU A 57 7.31 4.58 -3.32
C LEU A 57 6.20 4.77 -2.27
N TYR A 58 4.93 4.59 -2.64
CA TYR A 58 3.79 4.72 -1.73
C TYR A 58 3.34 3.38 -1.12
N HIS A 59 3.86 2.27 -1.61
CA HIS A 59 3.60 0.91 -1.14
C HIS A 59 4.72 0.44 -0.21
#